data_AF-A0A6B1FC48-F1
#
_entry.id   AF-A0A6B1FC48-F1
#
_cell.length_a   1.000
_cell.length_b   1.000
_cell.length_c   1.000
_cell.angle_alpha   90.00
_cell.angle_beta   90.00
_cell.angle_gamma   90.00
#
_symmetry.space_group_name_H-M   'P 1'
#
loop_
_entity.id
_entity.type
_entity.pdbx_description
1 polymer ?
#
loop_
_entity_poly.entity_id
_entity_poly.type
_entity_poly.pdbx_seq_one_letter_code
_entity_poly.pdbx_strand_id
1 'polypeptide(L)'
;SNGRGEGRDNGRLRPNARGVHRRSAYCKLRQRNSIDFPLLSVAVAGDFEHDGTVAGLTGVVSALGARPRVLAGWDEIALGERLGPRVIEALAERARAQCRPLDNIIVDTEWRRAMVPVQVRRALAELAGG
;
A
#
# COMPACT_ATOMS: atom_id res chain seq x y z
N SER A 1 -10.27 29.76 -20.70
CA SER A 1 -9.91 28.44 -21.24
C SER A 1 -8.95 27.74 -20.29
N ASN A 2 -9.45 26.77 -19.51
CA ASN A 2 -8.76 26.18 -18.37
C ASN A 2 -8.09 24.85 -18.79
N GLY A 3 -6.81 24.90 -19.13
CA GLY A 3 -6.00 23.72 -19.48
C GLY A 3 -5.33 23.15 -18.23
N ARG A 4 -5.94 22.11 -17.65
CA ARG A 4 -5.45 21.34 -16.51
C ARG A 4 -4.11 20.67 -16.85
N GLY A 5 -3.02 21.18 -16.31
CA GLY A 5 -1.74 20.47 -16.23
C GLY A 5 -1.86 19.36 -15.20
N GLU A 6 -1.97 18.11 -15.66
CA GLU A 6 -1.87 16.92 -14.82
C GLU A 6 -0.40 16.72 -14.45
N GLY A 7 0.06 17.47 -13.46
CA GLY A 7 1.37 17.30 -12.85
C GLY A 7 1.38 15.96 -12.11
N ARG A 8 2.01 14.94 -12.71
CA ARG A 8 2.48 13.79 -11.97
C ARG A 8 3.64 14.27 -11.11
N ASP A 9 3.32 14.72 -9.91
CA ASP A 9 4.32 14.95 -8.87
C ASP A 9 4.87 13.58 -8.47
N ASN A 10 5.88 13.13 -9.21
CA ASN A 10 6.71 12.00 -8.83
C ASN A 10 7.45 12.46 -7.57
N GLY A 11 6.91 12.06 -6.41
CA GLY A 11 7.45 12.33 -5.08
C GLY A 11 8.97 12.30 -5.11
N ARG A 12 9.56 13.49 -5.16
CA ARG A 12 10.99 13.67 -5.25
C ARG A 12 11.54 13.32 -3.88
N LEU A 13 11.90 12.04 -3.70
CA LEU A 13 12.75 11.57 -2.62
C LEU A 13 13.88 12.57 -2.48
N ARG A 14 13.85 13.35 -1.39
CA ARG A 14 14.99 14.15 -0.96
C ARG A 14 15.93 13.14 -0.32
N PRO A 15 17.09 12.79 -0.90
CA PRO A 15 18.06 12.00 -0.17
C PRO A 15 18.65 12.91 0.91
N ASN A 16 18.04 12.91 2.08
CA ASN A 16 18.71 13.36 3.30
C ASN A 16 19.79 12.32 3.62
N ALA A 17 20.94 12.82 4.05
CA ALA A 17 22.21 12.15 4.15
C ALA A 17 22.21 10.99 5.15
N ARG A 18 22.89 9.89 4.78
CA ARG A 18 23.44 8.83 5.66
C ARG A 18 22.62 8.55 6.93
N GLY A 19 21.56 7.75 6.81
CA GLY A 19 20.75 7.33 7.97
C GLY A 19 19.44 6.64 7.61
N VAL A 20 19.01 6.75 6.35
CA VAL A 20 17.76 6.15 5.86
C VAL A 20 17.98 4.75 5.32
N HIS A 21 17.19 3.80 5.80
CA HIS A 21 17.17 2.39 5.39
C HIS A 21 15.89 2.08 4.63
N ARG A 22 16.02 1.50 3.44
CA ARG A 22 14.88 1.07 2.62
C ARG A 22 14.47 -0.36 2.95
N ARG A 23 13.18 -0.58 3.17
CA ARG A 23 12.56 -1.90 3.36
C ARG A 23 11.40 -2.08 2.39
N SER A 24 11.05 -3.33 2.08
CA SER A 24 9.88 -3.66 1.26
C SER A 24 9.26 -4.98 1.67
N ALA A 25 7.94 -5.08 1.59
CA ALA A 25 7.18 -6.30 1.88
C ALA A 25 6.10 -6.53 0.82
N TYR A 26 5.73 -7.80 0.62
CA TYR A 26 4.80 -8.17 -0.43
C TYR A 26 3.89 -9.34 -0.02
N CYS A 27 2.58 -9.06 0.01
CA CYS A 27 1.55 -10.01 0.42
C CYS A 27 0.68 -10.43 -0.77
N LYS A 28 0.51 -11.74 -0.96
CA LYS A 28 -0.37 -12.34 -1.98
C LYS A 28 -1.50 -13.13 -1.32
N LEU A 29 -2.75 -12.81 -1.66
CA LEU A 29 -3.91 -13.62 -1.31
C LEU A 29 -4.16 -14.67 -2.40
N ARG A 30 -4.17 -15.95 -2.00
CA ARG A 30 -4.36 -17.11 -2.88
C ARG A 30 -5.43 -18.05 -2.31
N GLN A 31 -6.25 -18.69 -3.14
CA GLN A 31 -7.26 -19.65 -2.70
C GLN A 31 -6.66 -21.07 -2.78
N ARG A 32 -6.45 -21.70 -1.62
CA ARG A 32 -5.87 -23.05 -1.55
C ARG A 32 -6.77 -24.05 -2.32
N ASN A 33 -6.21 -24.73 -3.33
CA ASN A 33 -6.82 -25.71 -4.26
C ASN A 33 -7.23 -25.23 -5.68
N SER A 34 -6.80 -24.06 -6.15
CA SER A 34 -6.93 -23.69 -7.57
C SER A 34 -5.59 -23.27 -8.16
N ILE A 35 -5.42 -23.41 -9.48
CA ILE A 35 -4.29 -22.85 -10.23
C ILE A 35 -4.46 -21.32 -10.18
N ASP A 36 -3.85 -20.70 -9.15
CA ASP A 36 -4.23 -19.39 -8.59
C ASP A 36 -3.81 -18.20 -9.48
N PHE A 37 -4.79 -17.47 -10.00
CA PHE A 37 -4.63 -16.04 -10.28
C PHE A 37 -4.73 -15.29 -8.93
N PRO A 38 -3.76 -14.42 -8.57
CA PRO A 38 -3.83 -13.72 -7.29
C PRO A 38 -5.13 -12.92 -7.22
N LEU A 39 -6.00 -13.22 -6.25
CA LEU A 39 -7.27 -12.53 -6.04
C LEU A 39 -7.07 -11.10 -5.52
N LEU A 40 -5.92 -10.88 -4.86
CA LEU A 40 -5.45 -9.59 -4.36
C LEU A 40 -3.94 -9.72 -4.08
N SER A 41 -3.15 -8.72 -4.46
CA SER A 41 -1.78 -8.59 -3.96
C SER A 41 -1.47 -7.18 -3.53
N VAL A 42 -0.63 -7.05 -2.51
CA VAL A 42 -0.21 -5.78 -1.92
C VAL A 42 1.31 -5.74 -1.86
N ALA A 43 1.90 -4.71 -2.45
CA ALA A 43 3.31 -4.37 -2.31
C ALA A 43 3.44 -3.10 -1.50
N VAL A 44 4.36 -3.08 -0.53
CA VAL A 44 4.70 -1.89 0.23
C VAL A 44 6.22 -1.70 0.22
N ALA A 45 6.66 -0.45 0.12
CA ALA A 45 8.04 -0.06 0.25
C ALA A 45 8.10 1.18 1.14
N GLY A 46 9.06 1.20 2.07
CA GLY A 46 9.24 2.31 3.00
C GLY A 46 10.71 2.64 3.18
N ASP A 47 10.96 3.93 3.36
CA ASP A 47 12.23 4.48 3.77
C ASP A 47 12.12 4.88 5.24
N PHE A 48 13.09 4.46 6.06
CA PHE A 48 13.05 4.63 7.50
C PHE A 48 14.34 5.24 8.03
N GLU A 49 14.21 6.21 8.91
CA GLU A 49 15.32 6.71 9.71
C GLU A 49 15.82 5.63 10.69
N HIS A 50 17.01 5.84 11.25
CA HIS A 50 17.65 4.89 12.16
C HIS A 50 16.85 4.62 13.44
N ASP A 51 15.99 5.56 13.85
CA ASP A 51 15.07 5.41 14.97
C ASP A 51 13.73 4.74 14.59
N GLY A 52 13.59 4.26 13.34
CA GLY A 52 12.37 3.62 12.84
C GLY A 52 11.26 4.58 12.41
N THR A 53 11.54 5.88 12.39
CA THR A 53 10.62 6.90 11.84
C THR A 53 10.52 6.77 10.33
N VAL A 54 9.31 6.87 9.78
CA VAL A 54 9.08 6.78 8.34
C VAL A 54 9.50 8.09 7.65
N ALA A 55 10.41 7.97 6.69
CA ALA A 55 10.88 9.05 5.81
C ALA A 55 10.23 9.00 4.41
N GLY A 56 9.56 7.90 4.06
CA GLY A 56 8.78 7.75 2.84
C GLY A 56 8.03 6.43 2.83
N LEU A 57 6.80 6.40 2.30
CA LEU A 57 6.02 5.17 2.25
C LEU A 57 5.15 5.09 0.99
N THR A 58 5.33 4.00 0.23
CA THR A 58 4.53 3.71 -0.96
C THR A 58 3.84 2.36 -0.82
N GLY A 59 2.55 2.32 -1.16
CA GLY A 59 1.75 1.11 -1.24
C GLY A 59 1.12 0.92 -2.61
N VAL A 60 1.09 -0.31 -3.10
CA VAL A 60 0.45 -0.67 -4.38
C VAL A 60 -0.44 -1.89 -4.16
N VAL A 61 -1.69 -1.81 -4.62
CA VAL A 61 -2.65 -2.91 -4.62
C VAL A 61 -2.91 -3.36 -6.05
N SER A 62 -2.78 -4.65 -6.31
CA SER A 62 -3.03 -5.25 -7.63
C SER A 62 -4.08 -6.36 -7.53
N ALA A 63 -4.64 -6.73 -8.69
CA ALA A 63 -5.71 -7.72 -8.87
C ALA A 63 -7.14 -7.31 -8.43
N LEU A 64 -7.41 -6.00 -8.36
CA LEU A 64 -8.77 -5.45 -8.26
C LEU A 64 -9.41 -5.16 -9.63
N GLY A 65 -8.69 -5.38 -10.71
CA GLY A 65 -9.05 -5.08 -12.10
C GLY A 65 -7.83 -5.09 -13.02
N ALA A 66 -7.91 -4.42 -14.18
CA ALA A 66 -6.88 -4.49 -15.24
C ALA A 66 -5.55 -3.76 -14.94
N ARG A 67 -5.48 -2.90 -13.92
CA ARG A 67 -4.28 -2.11 -13.58
C ARG A 67 -3.98 -2.10 -12.08
N PRO A 68 -2.70 -2.18 -11.67
CA PRO A 68 -2.27 -1.87 -10.31
C PRO A 68 -2.72 -0.47 -9.87
N ARG A 69 -3.11 -0.33 -8.61
CA ARG A 69 -3.47 0.94 -7.98
C ARG A 69 -2.40 1.33 -6.98
N VAL A 70 -1.76 2.47 -7.21
CA VAL A 70 -0.92 3.13 -6.20
C VAL A 70 -1.85 3.75 -5.15
N LEU A 71 -1.54 3.56 -3.87
CA LEU A 71 -2.29 4.09 -2.74
C LEU A 71 -1.81 5.51 -2.43
N ALA A 72 -2.69 6.48 -2.60
CA ALA A 72 -2.39 7.90 -2.36
C ALA A 72 -2.61 8.28 -0.88
N GLY A 73 -1.93 9.35 -0.44
CA GLY A 73 -2.06 9.93 0.89
C GLY A 73 -1.49 9.07 2.02
N TRP A 74 -0.56 8.16 1.71
CA TRP A 74 0.13 7.35 2.71
C TRP A 74 1.20 8.15 3.45
N ASP A 75 1.93 8.99 2.73
CA ASP A 75 2.91 9.91 3.30
C ASP A 75 2.26 10.91 4.29
N GLU A 76 1.05 11.39 3.99
CA GLU A 76 0.28 12.27 4.89
C GLU A 76 -0.04 11.62 6.25
N ILE A 77 -0.10 10.29 6.30
CA ILE A 77 -0.42 9.52 7.50
C ILE A 77 0.85 9.05 8.22
N ALA A 78 1.91 8.74 7.47
CA ALA A 78 3.06 8.00 7.98
C ALA A 78 4.33 8.84 8.15
N LEU A 79 4.56 9.89 7.36
CA LEU A 79 5.80 10.66 7.43
C LEU A 79 6.01 11.27 8.82
N GLY A 80 7.21 11.10 9.37
CA GLY A 80 7.55 11.59 10.70
C GLY A 80 6.97 10.77 11.86
N GLU A 81 6.20 9.72 11.56
CA GLU A 81 5.67 8.78 12.55
C GLU A 81 6.45 7.47 12.55
N ARG A 82 6.40 6.74 13.67
CA ARG A 82 6.82 5.34 13.69
C ARG A 82 5.71 4.46 13.12
N LEU A 83 6.09 3.45 12.33
CA LEU A 83 5.14 2.50 11.73
C LEU A 83 4.57 1.51 12.77
N GLY A 84 3.78 2.04 13.71
CA GLY A 84 3.11 1.29 14.76
C GLY A 84 1.65 0.96 14.44
N PRO A 85 0.95 0.23 15.33
CA PRO A 85 -0.40 -0.28 15.09
C PRO A 85 -1.41 0.79 14.66
N ARG A 86 -1.35 1.99 15.25
CA ARG A 86 -2.24 3.13 14.91
C ARG A 86 -2.05 3.61 13.46
N VAL A 87 -0.80 3.80 13.05
CA VAL A 87 -0.45 4.24 11.69
C VAL A 87 -0.85 3.17 10.68
N ILE A 88 -0.56 1.90 11.00
CA ILE A 88 -0.91 0.75 10.17
C ILE A 88 -2.43 0.66 9.94
N GLU A 89 -3.24 0.83 10.98
CA GLU A 89 -4.71 0.79 10.85
C GLU A 89 -5.23 1.97 10.01
N ALA A 90 -4.70 3.18 10.21
CA ALA A 90 -5.08 4.35 9.42
C ALA A 90 -4.75 4.17 7.92
N LEU A 91 -3.58 3.62 7.60
CA LEU A 91 -3.18 3.29 6.23
C LEU A 91 -4.06 2.21 5.60
N ALA A 92 -4.44 1.19 6.38
CA ALA A 92 -5.32 0.12 5.94
C ALA A 92 -6.72 0.62 5.58
N GLU A 93 -7.30 1.49 6.41
CA GLU A 93 -8.60 2.11 6.13
C GLU A 93 -8.52 3.04 4.92
N ARG A 94 -7.45 3.84 4.83
CA ARG A 94 -7.17 4.68 3.65
C ARG A 94 -7.05 3.86 2.37
N ALA A 95 -6.48 2.66 2.43
CA ALA A 95 -6.41 1.74 1.30
C ALA A 95 -7.79 1.18 0.92
N ARG A 96 -8.60 0.77 1.91
CA ARG A 96 -9.97 0.27 1.71
C ARG A 96 -10.86 1.31 1.00
N ALA A 97 -10.74 2.58 1.38
CA ALA A 97 -11.49 3.68 0.75
C ALA A 97 -11.13 3.88 -0.73
N GLN A 98 -9.89 3.59 -1.12
CA GLN A 98 -9.38 3.76 -2.49
C GLN A 98 -9.59 2.54 -3.39
N CYS A 99 -9.82 1.37 -2.79
CA CYS A 99 -9.93 0.11 -3.51
C CYS A 99 -11.40 -0.25 -3.73
N ARG A 100 -11.82 -0.21 -5.00
CA ARG A 100 -13.10 -0.73 -5.46
C ARG A 100 -12.82 -1.85 -6.47
N PRO A 101 -12.99 -3.13 -6.10
CA PRO A 101 -12.83 -4.24 -7.03
C PRO A 101 -13.88 -4.15 -8.15
N LEU A 102 -13.52 -4.64 -9.34
CA LEU A 102 -14.48 -4.80 -10.43
C LEU A 102 -15.41 -6.01 -10.19
N ASP A 103 -16.65 -5.87 -10.63
CA ASP A 103 -17.72 -6.87 -10.47
C ASP A 103 -17.64 -8.04 -11.46
N ASN A 104 -16.62 -8.06 -12.32
CA ASN A 104 -16.49 -9.01 -13.43
C ASN A 104 -15.70 -10.28 -13.08
N ILE A 105 -15.45 -10.56 -11.80
CA ILE A 105 -14.73 -11.76 -11.33
C ILE A 105 -15.68 -12.60 -10.48
N ILE A 106 -15.57 -13.93 -10.61
CA ILE A 106 -16.40 -14.98 -9.97
C ILE A 106 -16.40 -14.91 -8.43
N VAL A 107 -15.47 -14.15 -7.83
CA VAL A 107 -15.35 -13.98 -6.38
C VAL A 107 -16.08 -12.72 -5.93
N ASP A 108 -16.84 -12.83 -4.84
CA ASP A 108 -17.62 -11.74 -4.24
C ASP A 108 -16.82 -10.43 -4.11
N THR A 109 -17.36 -9.34 -4.67
CA THR A 109 -16.74 -8.00 -4.68
C THR A 109 -16.56 -7.45 -3.27
N GLU A 110 -17.56 -7.62 -2.41
CA GLU A 110 -17.53 -7.07 -1.05
C GLU A 110 -16.49 -7.79 -0.18
N TRP A 111 -16.37 -9.11 -0.30
CA TRP A 111 -15.33 -9.89 0.35
C TRP A 111 -13.93 -9.46 -0.10
N ARG A 112 -13.72 -9.27 -1.41
CA ARG A 112 -12.42 -8.80 -1.94
C ARG A 112 -12.07 -7.42 -1.41
N ARG A 113 -13.07 -6.52 -1.31
CA ARG A 113 -12.90 -5.19 -0.73
C ARG A 113 -12.57 -5.26 0.77
N ALA A 114 -13.23 -6.15 1.53
CA ALA A 114 -12.93 -6.39 2.94
C ALA A 114 -11.53 -7.00 3.16
N MET A 115 -10.98 -7.68 2.15
CA MET A 115 -9.65 -8.27 2.22
C MET A 115 -8.50 -7.28 2.01
N VAL A 116 -8.76 -6.12 1.41
CA VAL A 116 -7.76 -5.05 1.23
C VAL A 116 -7.09 -4.63 2.54
N PRO A 117 -7.82 -4.18 3.58
CA PRO A 117 -7.19 -3.76 4.83
C PRO A 117 -6.47 -4.91 5.53
N VAL A 118 -6.91 -6.17 5.38
CA VAL A 118 -6.21 -7.31 5.97
C VAL A 118 -4.84 -7.54 5.34
N GLN A 119 -4.75 -7.51 4.00
CA GLN A 119 -3.46 -7.70 3.31
C GLN A 119 -2.53 -6.51 3.50
N VAL A 120 -3.07 -5.28 3.53
CA VAL A 120 -2.28 -4.08 3.82
C VAL A 120 -1.69 -4.14 5.24
N ARG A 121 -2.47 -4.52 6.25
CA ARG A 121 -1.97 -4.68 7.62
C ARG A 121 -0.85 -5.70 7.72
N ARG A 122 -1.00 -6.85 7.06
CA ARG A 122 0.05 -7.89 7.02
C ARG A 122 1.33 -7.37 6.39
N ALA A 123 1.23 -6.73 5.23
CA ALA A 123 2.39 -6.19 4.53
C ALA A 123 3.09 -5.09 5.35
N LEU A 124 2.33 -4.20 5.99
CA LEU A 124 2.91 -3.14 6.83
C LEU A 124 3.50 -3.67 8.14
N ALA A 125 2.90 -4.69 8.75
CA ALA A 125 3.45 -5.33 9.95
C ALA A 125 4.78 -6.05 9.64
N GLU A 126 4.87 -6.72 8.49
CA GLU A 126 6.13 -7.31 8.00
C GLU A 126 7.17 -6.23 7.73
N LEU A 127 6.77 -5.13 7.08
CA LEU A 127 7.65 -3.97 6.82
C LEU A 127 8.16 -3.30 8.09
N ALA A 128 7.36 -3.28 9.16
CA ALA A 128 7.72 -2.70 10.46
C ALA A 128 8.65 -3.61 11.29
N GLY A 129 8.59 -4.92 11.08
CA GLY A 129 9.33 -5.93 11.86
C GLY A 129 10.69 -6.33 11.28
N GLY A 130 10.95 -6.05 10.00
CA GLY A 130 12.27 -6.21 9.38
C GLY A 130 13.18 -5.02 9.62
#